data_AF-A0A938ZVE9-F1
#
_entry.id   AF-A0A938ZVE9-F1
#
_cell.length_a   1.000
_cell.length_b   1.000
_cell.length_c   1.000
_cell.angle_alpha   90.00
_cell.angle_beta   90.00
_cell.angle_gamma   90.00
#
_symmetry.space_group_name_H-M   'P 1'
#
loop_
_entity.id
_entity.type
_entity.pdbx_description
1 polymer ?
#
loop_
_entity_poly.entity_id
_entity_poly.type
_entity_poly.pdbx_seq_one_letter_code
_entity_poly.pdbx_strand_id
1 'polypeptide(L)' 'MTNITQPSNLPIIDQHSSPKCVRVCQNRTCKKQGAVKVLAAFIALPIPGVTVTASSCLGQCGNGPMVISVNLRLKPICQR' A
#
# COMPACT_ATOMS: atom_id res chain seq x y z
N MET A 1 9.11 2.52 -48.69
CA MET A 1 9.33 3.38 -47.50
C MET A 1 8.06 3.36 -46.67
N THR A 2 7.97 2.46 -45.70
CA THR A 2 6.82 2.41 -44.78
C THR A 2 7.36 2.49 -43.36
N ASN A 3 7.12 3.64 -42.75
CA ASN A 3 7.59 4.02 -41.42
C ASN A 3 6.68 3.34 -40.39
N ILE A 4 7.20 2.37 -39.64
CA ILE A 4 6.45 1.73 -38.54
C ILE A 4 6.81 2.49 -37.27
N THR A 5 5.97 3.46 -36.92
CA THR A 5 6.04 4.19 -35.65
C THR A 5 5.77 3.21 -34.50
N GLN A 6 6.81 2.91 -33.71
CA GLN A 6 6.69 2.18 -32.44
C GLN A 6 5.85 2.99 -31.43
N PRO A 7 4.89 2.39 -30.71
CA PRO A 7 4.23 3.06 -29.61
C PRO A 7 5.09 3.00 -28.35
N SER A 8 5.58 4.18 -27.96
CA SER A 8 5.63 4.72 -26.59
C SER A 8 5.83 3.75 -25.42
N ASN A 9 7.02 3.83 -24.80
CA ASN A 9 7.29 3.46 -23.41
C ASN A 9 6.25 4.11 -22.47
N LEU A 10 5.20 3.36 -22.14
CA LEU A 10 4.34 3.64 -21.00
C LEU A 10 4.75 2.69 -19.86
N PRO A 11 4.73 3.14 -18.60
CA PRO A 11 4.98 2.25 -17.49
C PRO A 11 3.96 1.13 -17.56
N ILE A 12 4.43 -0.11 -17.70
CA ILE A 12 3.60 -1.31 -17.70
C ILE A 12 2.96 -1.35 -16.31
N ILE A 13 1.76 -0.77 -16.19
CA ILE A 13 0.88 -1.03 -15.06
C ILE A 13 0.56 -2.50 -15.22
N ASP A 14 1.22 -3.35 -14.46
CA ASP A 14 1.06 -4.79 -14.47
C ASP A 14 -0.42 -5.11 -14.19
N GLN A 15 -1.20 -5.25 -15.26
CA GLN A 15 -2.66 -5.41 -15.26
C GLN A 15 -3.09 -6.73 -14.59
N HIS A 16 -2.13 -7.54 -14.15
CA HIS A 16 -2.32 -8.80 -13.45
C HIS A 16 -2.09 -8.71 -11.93
N SER A 17 -1.68 -7.56 -11.39
CA SER A 17 -1.59 -7.38 -9.94
C SER A 17 -2.98 -7.13 -9.37
N SER A 18 -3.54 -8.13 -8.66
CA SER A 18 -4.71 -7.91 -7.80
C SER A 18 -4.49 -6.66 -6.94
N PRO A 19 -5.52 -5.80 -6.76
CA PRO A 19 -5.35 -4.58 -5.99
C PRO A 19 -4.83 -4.93 -4.59
N LYS A 20 -3.82 -4.21 -4.10
CA LYS A 20 -3.22 -4.49 -2.79
C LYS A 20 -3.63 -3.46 -1.76
N CYS A 21 -3.72 -3.89 -0.52
CA CYS A 21 -3.99 -3.04 0.63
C CYS A 21 -2.83 -3.12 1.59
N VAL A 22 -2.29 -1.97 1.98
CA VAL A 22 -1.32 -1.87 3.06
C VAL A 22 -2.01 -1.25 4.26
N ARG A 23 -1.99 -1.93 5.40
CA ARG A 23 -2.57 -1.48 6.66
C ARG A 23 -1.45 -1.17 7.64
N VAL A 24 -1.41 0.06 8.14
CA VAL A 24 -0.42 0.52 9.11
C VAL A 24 -1.08 0.62 10.48
N CYS A 25 -0.59 -0.16 11.45
CA CYS A 25 -1.10 -0.15 12.81
C CYS A 25 -0.93 1.23 13.47
N GLN A 26 -2.04 1.86 13.86
CA GLN A 26 -2.06 3.15 14.56
C GLN A 26 -2.42 3.00 16.06
N ASN A 27 -2.24 1.82 16.65
CA ASN A 27 -2.46 1.61 18.08
C ASN A 27 -1.28 2.16 18.94
N ARG A 28 -1.46 2.28 20.26
CA ARG A 28 -0.57 2.96 21.21
C ARG A 28 0.92 2.59 21.04
N THR A 29 1.26 1.31 21.04
CA THR A 29 2.66 0.85 20.93
C THR A 29 3.27 1.21 19.59
N CYS A 30 2.57 0.92 18.48
CA CYS A 30 3.09 1.23 17.14
C CYS A 30 3.24 2.74 16.92
N LYS A 31 2.32 3.57 17.45
CA LYS A 31 2.47 5.03 17.44
C LYS A 31 3.72 5.49 18.17
N LYS A 32 3.98 4.97 19.38
CA LYS A 32 5.22 5.26 20.14
C LYS A 32 6.48 4.86 19.37
N GLN A 33 6.39 3.82 18.54
CA GLN A 33 7.49 3.35 17.70
C GLN A 33 7.58 4.04 16.34
N GLY A 34 6.74 5.05 16.07
CA GLY A 34 6.83 5.87 14.86
C GLY A 34 5.82 5.54 13.75
N ALA A 35 4.80 4.72 14.00
CA ALA A 35 3.82 4.33 12.97
C ALA A 35 3.07 5.50 12.32
N VAL A 36 2.94 6.64 13.00
CA VAL A 36 2.36 7.86 12.41
C VAL A 36 3.22 8.36 11.25
N LYS A 37 4.55 8.38 11.42
CA LYS A 37 5.50 8.79 10.37
C LYS A 37 5.49 7.79 9.20
N VAL A 38 5.39 6.50 9.51
CA VAL A 38 5.29 5.45 8.48
C VAL A 38 4.05 5.65 7.62
N LEU A 39 2.87 5.85 8.23
CA LEU A 39 1.65 6.12 7.48
C LEU A 39 1.74 7.41 6.66
N ALA A 40 2.31 8.48 7.23
CA ALA A 40 2.53 9.73 6.50
C ALA A 40 3.46 9.55 5.29
N ALA A 41 4.52 8.74 5.41
CA ALA A 41 5.41 8.44 4.29
C ALA A 41 4.70 7.71 3.16
N PHE A 42 3.83 6.73 3.47
CA PHE A 42 3.01 6.06 2.46
C PHE A 42 2.03 7.01 1.76
N ILE A 43 1.45 7.96 2.50
CA ILE A 43 0.54 8.96 1.93
C ILE A 43 1.31 9.95 1.03
N ALA A 44 2.52 10.34 1.43
CA ALA A 44 3.37 11.25 0.67
C ALA A 44 3.93 10.61 -0.61
N LEU A 45 4.12 9.29 -0.62
CA LEU A 45 4.68 8.52 -1.74
C LEU A 45 3.68 7.44 -2.20
N PRO A 46 2.60 7.83 -2.90
CA PRO A 46 1.57 6.89 -3.32
C PRO A 46 2.12 5.88 -4.34
N ILE A 47 1.77 4.61 -4.13
CA ILE A 47 2.16 3.52 -5.01
C ILE A 47 0.97 3.15 -5.91
N PRO A 48 1.11 3.17 -7.24
CA PRO A 48 0.03 2.77 -8.16
C PRO A 48 -0.50 1.37 -7.84
N GLY A 49 -1.83 1.23 -7.76
CA GLY A 49 -2.48 -0.06 -7.49
C GLY A 49 -2.44 -0.54 -6.03
N VAL A 50 -1.88 0.25 -5.11
CA VAL A 50 -1.85 -0.02 -3.67
C VAL A 50 -2.69 1.02 -2.92
N THR A 51 -3.65 0.55 -2.14
CA THR A 51 -4.36 1.40 -1.18
C THR A 51 -3.69 1.29 0.19
N VAL A 52 -3.40 2.42 0.83
CA VAL A 52 -2.82 2.43 2.18
C VAL A 52 -3.83 2.99 3.18
N THR A 53 -4.03 2.31 4.31
CA THR A 53 -4.93 2.74 5.38
C THR A 53 -4.30 2.62 6.76
N ALA A 54 -4.80 3.44 7.69
CA ALA A 54 -4.60 3.22 9.12
C ALA A 54 -5.41 2.00 9.58
N SER A 55 -4.86 1.21 10.51
CA SER A 55 -5.58 0.12 11.16
C SER A 55 -5.55 0.20 12.68
N SER A 56 -6.45 -0.57 13.29
CA SER A 56 -6.40 -0.91 14.72
C SER A 56 -5.22 -1.86 15.03
N CYS A 57 -5.16 -2.36 16.25
CA CYS A 57 -4.10 -3.26 16.70
C CYS A 57 -4.00 -4.52 15.82
N LEU A 58 -2.79 -4.85 15.37
CA LEU A 58 -2.52 -6.08 14.61
C LEU A 58 -2.06 -7.26 15.49
N GLY A 59 -1.97 -7.07 16.81
CA GLY A 59 -1.62 -8.15 17.76
C GLY A 59 -0.15 -8.58 17.75
N GLN A 60 0.72 -7.91 16.98
CA GLN A 60 2.13 -8.27 16.81
C GLN A 60 3.08 -7.21 17.43
N CYS A 61 2.69 -6.68 18.60
CA CYS A 61 3.48 -5.68 19.31
C CYS A 61 4.85 -6.24 19.71
N GLY A 62 5.88 -5.40 19.71
CA GLY A 62 7.26 -5.77 20.06
C GLY A 62 8.21 -5.78 18.87
N ASN A 63 7.68 -5.91 17.65
CA ASN A 63 8.46 -5.97 16.41
C ASN A 63 8.62 -4.61 15.70
N GLY A 64 8.21 -3.50 16.35
CA GLY A 64 8.19 -2.17 15.74
C GLY A 64 6.81 -1.72 15.22
N PRO A 65 6.76 -0.65 14.40
CA PRO A 65 5.55 -0.25 13.69
C PRO A 65 5.06 -1.37 12.77
N MET A 66 3.89 -1.93 13.08
CA MET A 66 3.36 -3.06 12.33
C MET A 66 2.65 -2.60 11.06
N VAL A 67 3.01 -3.24 9.94
CA VAL A 67 2.44 -3.02 8.61
C VAL A 67 2.10 -4.37 8.01
N ILE A 68 0.90 -4.52 7.44
CA ILE A 68 0.48 -5.75 6.75
C ILE A 68 -0.02 -5.42 5.35
N SER A 69 0.40 -6.25 4.37
CA SER A 69 -0.11 -6.22 3.01
C SER A 69 -1.16 -7.32 2.83
N VAL A 70 -2.34 -6.97 2.33
CA VAL A 70 -3.42 -7.92 2.03
C VAL A 70 -3.90 -7.74 0.59
N ASN A 71 -4.20 -8.85 -0.09
CA ASN A 71 -4.78 -8.79 -1.43
C ASN A 71 -6.27 -8.44 -1.33
N LEU A 72 -6.72 -7.45 -2.10
CA LEU A 72 -8.15 -7.17 -2.27
C LEU A 72 -8.75 -8.25 -3.14
N ARG A 73 -9.53 -9.14 -2.53
CA ARG A 73 -10.38 -10.06 -3.30
C ARG A 73 -11.55 -9.33 -3.98
N LEU A 74 -12.03 -8.23 -3.39
CA LEU A 74 -13.09 -7.37 -3.92
C LEU A 74 -12.81 -5.92 -3.51
N LYS A 75 -12.94 -4.96 -4.44
CA LYS A 75 -12.94 -3.51 -4.17
C LYS A 75 -14.20 -3.19 -3.34
N PRO A 76 -14.21 -3.35 -2.00
CA PRO A 76 -14.21 -2.14 -1.17
C PRO A 76 -13.68 -2.27 0.28
N ILE A 77 -12.82 -3.23 0.67
CA ILE A 77 -12.43 -3.32 2.10
C ILE A 77 -10.92 -3.35 2.31
N CYS A 78 -10.31 -2.16 2.19
CA CYS A 78 -9.02 -1.85 2.83
C CYS A 78 -9.20 -1.47 4.34
N GLN A 79 -10.45 -1.41 4.83
CA GLN A 79 -10.81 -0.71 6.07
C GLN A 79 -11.12 -1.58 7.30
N ARG A 80 -10.98 -2.91 7.23
CA ARG A 80 -11.07 -3.76 8.44
C ARG A 80 -9.70 -3.95 9.05
#